data_AF-A0A9E0LER5-F1
#
_entry.id   AF-A0A9E0LER5-F1
#
_cell.length_a   1.000
_cell.length_b   1.000
_cell.length_c   1.000
_cell.angle_alpha   90.00
_cell.angle_beta   90.00
_cell.angle_gamma   90.00
#
_symmetry.space_group_name_H-M   'P 1'
#
loop_
_entity.id
_entity.type
_entity.pdbx_description
1 polymer ?
#
loop_
_entity_poly.entity_id
_entity_poly.type
_entity_poly.pdbx_seq_one_letter_code
_entity_poly.pdbx_strand_id
1 'polypeptide(L)'
;MIEGILTVNLDPPYCSFHSHETGFNYLRSAECTVEEIRAILIELGAISASQHWPMQECFVRLSGTFSEVQLSNLGLWPMRQLERDIEREREDQFGHRTVA
;
A
#
# COMPACT_ATOMS: atom_id res chain seq x y z
N MET A 1 -11.86 5.69 7.73
CA MET A 1 -10.42 5.85 8.02
C MET A 1 -9.90 4.46 8.31
N ILE A 2 -8.84 4.03 7.64
CA ILE A 2 -8.31 2.67 7.71
C ILE A 2 -7.06 2.70 8.57
N GLU A 3 -7.02 1.86 9.60
CA GLU A 3 -5.85 1.74 10.45
C GLU A 3 -4.82 0.82 9.80
N GLY A 4 -3.56 1.24 9.79
CA GLY A 4 -2.51 0.43 9.19
C GLY A 4 -1.12 1.04 9.27
N ILE A 5 -0.23 0.45 8.50
CA ILE A 5 1.18 0.83 8.42
C ILE A 5 1.52 1.13 6.96
N LEU A 6 1.82 2.39 6.67
CA LEU A 6 2.42 2.78 5.40
C LEU A 6 3.93 2.60 5.48
N THR A 7 4.48 1.81 4.57
CA THR A 7 5.92 1.57 4.42
C THR A 7 6.37 2.17 3.11
N VAL A 8 7.44 2.94 3.18
CA VAL A 8 8.01 3.65 2.03
C VAL A 8 9.50 3.35 1.99
N ASN A 9 9.99 3.01 0.81
CA ASN A 9 11.41 2.89 0.54
C ASN A 9 11.77 3.78 -0.66
N LEU A 10 12.98 4.35 -0.67
CA LEU A 10 13.50 5.14 -1.78
C LEU A 10 14.50 4.38 -2.65
N ASP A 11 15.06 3.26 -2.16
CA ASP A 11 16.02 2.45 -2.92
C ASP A 11 15.80 0.92 -2.72
N PRO A 12 15.20 0.21 -3.70
CA PRO A 12 14.47 0.75 -4.83
C PRO A 12 13.19 1.48 -4.36
N PRO A 13 12.72 2.51 -5.09
CA PRO A 13 11.58 3.30 -4.67
C PRO A 13 10.28 2.49 -4.74
N TYR A 14 9.66 2.27 -3.58
CA TYR A 14 8.36 1.62 -3.48
C TYR A 14 7.54 2.16 -2.32
N CYS A 15 6.22 1.98 -2.41
CA CYS A 15 5.29 2.29 -1.35
C CYS A 15 4.36 1.10 -1.11
N SER A 16 4.19 0.69 0.15
CA SER A 16 3.25 -0.35 0.54
C SER A 16 2.43 0.06 1.75
N PHE A 17 1.22 -0.46 1.85
CA PHE A 17 0.31 -0.21 2.96
C PHE A 17 -0.16 -1.54 3.54
N HIS A 18 -0.01 -1.73 4.84
CA HIS A 18 -0.54 -2.88 5.57
C HIS A 18 -1.77 -2.44 6.35
N SER A 19 -2.95 -2.99 6.02
CA SER A 19 -4.17 -2.70 6.78
C SER A 19 -4.28 -3.61 8.01
N HIS A 20 -4.52 -3.04 9.18
CA HIS A 20 -4.82 -3.80 10.40
C HIS A 20 -6.22 -4.43 10.35
N GLU A 21 -7.17 -3.80 9.65
CA GLU A 21 -8.54 -4.28 9.56
C GLU A 21 -8.66 -5.53 8.69
N THR A 22 -7.95 -5.56 7.56
CA THR A 22 -8.03 -6.66 6.59
C THR A 22 -6.84 -7.62 6.66
N GLY A 23 -5.74 -7.21 7.29
CA GLY A 23 -4.48 -7.97 7.32
C GLY A 23 -3.74 -8.00 5.97
N PHE A 24 -4.25 -7.31 4.94
CA PHE A 24 -3.65 -7.30 3.60
C PHE A 24 -2.52 -6.28 3.45
N ASN A 25 -1.55 -6.64 2.61
CA ASN A 25 -0.47 -5.77 2.16
C ASN A 25 -0.76 -5.29 0.73
N TYR A 26 -0.94 -3.99 0.56
CA TYR A 26 -1.12 -3.33 -0.72
C TYR A 26 0.22 -2.76 -1.17
N LEU A 27 0.71 -3.15 -2.34
CA LEU A 27 2.00 -2.70 -2.87
C LEU A 27 1.77 -1.88 -4.15
N ARG A 28 2.25 -0.64 -4.18
CA ARG A 28 2.37 0.10 -5.44
C ARG A 28 3.67 -0.36 -6.12
N SER A 29 3.54 -1.32 -7.03
CA SER A 29 4.65 -1.95 -7.77
C SER A 29 5.03 -1.22 -9.08
N ALA A 30 4.31 -0.18 -9.48
CA ALA A 30 4.61 0.55 -10.71
C ALA A 30 5.58 1.69 -10.40
N GLU A 31 6.79 1.63 -10.97
CA GLU A 31 7.82 2.68 -11.11
C GLU A 31 7.50 4.00 -10.38
N CYS A 32 7.57 3.99 -9.04
CA CYS A 32 7.40 5.22 -8.26
C CYS A 32 8.71 5.97 -8.29
N THR A 33 8.70 7.27 -8.59
CA THR A 33 9.90 8.08 -8.43
C THR A 33 10.06 8.54 -6.99
N VAL A 34 11.29 8.92 -6.61
CA VAL A 34 11.59 9.50 -5.30
C VAL A 34 10.76 10.77 -5.07
N GLU A 35 10.49 11.54 -6.11
CA GLU A 35 9.68 12.76 -6.06
C GLU A 35 8.21 12.47 -5.77
N GLU A 36 7.63 11.43 -6.39
CA GLU A 36 6.27 11.01 -6.08
C GLU A 36 6.17 10.59 -4.61
N ILE A 37 7.10 9.76 -4.15
CA ILE A 37 7.15 9.32 -2.76
C ILE A 37 7.28 10.50 -1.80
N ARG A 38 8.10 11.50 -2.14
CA ARG A 38 8.22 12.71 -1.33
C ARG A 38 6.91 13.48 -1.25
N ALA A 39 6.19 13.64 -2.36
CA ALA A 39 4.90 14.32 -2.37
C ALA A 39 3.89 13.63 -1.43
N ILE A 40 3.87 12.30 -1.44
CA ILE A 40 3.04 11.46 -0.58
C ILE A 40 3.33 11.74 0.90
N LEU A 41 4.60 11.77 1.28
CA LEU A 41 5.01 11.97 2.66
C LEU A 41 4.71 13.40 3.16
N ILE A 42 4.73 14.40 2.27
CA ILE A 42 4.29 15.77 2.56
C ILE A 42 2.77 15.80 2.77
N GLU A 43 1.98 15.18 1.88
CA GLU A 43 0.52 15.12 2.00
C GLU A 43 0.06 14.42 3.28
N LEU A 44 0.82 13.43 3.73
CA LEU A 44 0.58 12.72 4.99
C LEU A 44 1.08 13.49 6.23
N GLY A 45 1.74 14.63 6.05
CA GLY A 45 2.32 15.41 7.14
C GLY A 45 3.49 14.71 7.85
N ALA A 46 4.06 13.66 7.24
CA ALA A 46 5.21 12.93 7.78
C ALA A 46 6.49 13.75 7.69
N ILE A 47 6.56 14.67 6.74
CA ILE A 47 7.65 15.63 6.57
C ILE A 47 7.14 17.01 6.16
N SER A 48 8.01 18.03 6.28
CA SER A 48 7.76 19.36 5.72
C SER A 48 8.17 19.45 4.25
N ALA A 49 7.43 20.23 3.44
CA ALA A 49 7.80 20.51 2.05
C ALA A 49 9.20 21.15 1.91
N SER A 50 9.62 21.91 2.93
CA SER A 50 10.94 22.55 3.00
C SER A 50 12.05 21.65 3.56
N GLN A 51 11.70 20.46 4.04
CA GLN A 51 12.64 19.54 4.64
C GLN A 51 13.58 18.98 3.56
N HIS A 52 14.88 19.09 3.80
CA HIS A 52 15.89 18.49 2.95
C HIS A 52 15.84 16.97 3.16
N TRP A 53 15.55 16.23 2.09
CA TRP A 53 15.38 14.77 2.14
C TRP A 53 16.63 14.09 1.58
N PRO A 54 17.27 13.14 2.29
CA PRO A 54 18.40 12.42 1.75
C PRO A 54 17.92 11.42 0.67
N MET A 55 18.33 11.65 -0.57
CA MET A 55 17.88 10.89 -1.75
C MET A 55 18.33 9.43 -1.81
N GLN A 56 19.17 8.96 -0.88
CA GLN A 56 19.86 7.68 -1.08
C GLN A 56 19.29 6.52 -0.26
N GLU A 57 18.79 6.71 0.96
CA GLU A 57 18.31 5.57 1.78
C GLU A 57 17.29 6.05 2.81
N CYS A 58 16.02 6.18 2.41
CA CYS A 58 14.95 6.46 3.37
C CYS A 58 13.91 5.36 3.38
N PHE A 59 13.97 4.58 4.43
CA PHE A 59 12.90 3.71 4.86
C PHE A 59 12.03 4.47 5.87
N VAL A 60 10.77 4.70 5.55
CA VAL A 60 9.82 5.34 6.45
C VAL A 60 8.67 4.39 6.72
N ARG A 61 8.35 4.21 8.00
CA ARG A 61 7.22 3.39 8.45
C ARG A 61 6.29 4.26 9.28
N LEU A 62 5.11 4.55 8.74
CA LEU A 62 4.10 5.39 9.37
C LEU A 62 2.94 4.50 9.82
N SER A 63 2.80 4.32 11.13
CA SER A 63 1.60 3.72 11.72
C SER A 63 0.55 4.80 11.95
N GLY A 64 -0.68 4.55 11.54
CA GLY A 64 -1.77 5.47 11.82
C GLY A 64 -3.06 5.11 11.10
N THR A 65 -4.01 6.04 11.18
CA THR A 65 -5.27 5.99 10.43
C THR A 65 -5.15 6.83 9.18
N PHE A 66 -5.35 6.20 8.02
CA PHE A 66 -5.28 6.83 6.71
C PHE A 66 -6.68 6.95 6.11
N SER A 67 -6.94 8.02 5.36
CA SER A 67 -8.22 8.11 4.64
C SER A 67 -8.19 7.23 3.39
N GLU A 68 -9.35 6.69 3.02
CA GLU A 68 -9.51 5.93 1.77
C GLU A 68 -9.12 6.74 0.55
N VAL A 69 -9.41 8.05 0.56
CA VAL A 69 -9.06 8.97 -0.52
C VAL A 69 -7.54 9.10 -0.65
N GLN A 70 -6.83 9.29 0.48
CA GLN A 70 -5.37 9.30 0.47
C GLN A 70 -4.83 7.98 -0.08
N LEU A 71 -5.21 6.84 0.50
CA LEU A 71 -4.70 5.54 0.04
C LEU A 71 -5.04 5.27 -1.44
N SER A 72 -6.17 5.77 -1.94
CA SER A 72 -6.54 5.62 -3.35
C SER A 72 -5.72 6.49 -4.29
N ASN A 73 -5.43 7.74 -3.90
CA ASN A 73 -4.50 8.59 -4.63
C ASN A 73 -3.09 7.98 -4.68
N LEU A 74 -2.72 7.24 -3.64
CA LEU A 74 -1.48 6.47 -3.57
C LEU A 74 -1.52 5.16 -4.36
N GLY A 75 -2.64 4.79 -5.00
CA GLY A 75 -2.78 3.48 -5.66
C GLY A 75 -2.64 2.29 -4.70
N LEU A 76 -2.82 2.51 -3.40
CA LEU A 76 -2.77 1.50 -2.33
C LEU A 76 -4.17 1.04 -1.91
N TRP A 77 -5.21 1.64 -2.52
CA TRP A 77 -6.64 1.39 -2.31
C TRP A 77 -7.38 1.81 -3.61
N PRO A 78 -8.60 1.34 -3.92
CA PRO A 78 -9.42 0.33 -3.27
C PRO A 78 -9.09 -1.12 -3.67
N MET A 79 -9.49 -2.09 -2.83
CA MET A 79 -9.66 -3.48 -3.23
C MET A 79 -10.70 -3.57 -4.36
N ARG A 80 -10.29 -3.49 -5.62
CA ARG A 80 -11.20 -3.84 -6.74
C ARG A 80 -10.76 -5.05 -7.55
N GLN A 81 -9.67 -5.72 -7.17
CA GLN A 81 -9.23 -6.94 -7.88
C GLN A 81 -8.94 -8.13 -6.97
N LEU A 82 -8.41 -7.94 -5.76
CA LEU A 82 -7.99 -9.08 -4.94
C LEU A 82 -9.15 -9.83 -4.25
N GLU A 83 -10.32 -9.20 -4.05
CA GLU A 83 -11.51 -9.96 -3.62
C GLU A 83 -11.94 -10.96 -4.69
N ARG A 84 -11.77 -10.64 -5.99
CA ARG A 84 -12.07 -11.60 -7.06
C ARG A 84 -11.09 -12.76 -7.11
N ASP A 85 -9.80 -12.54 -6.87
CA ASP A 85 -8.83 -13.65 -6.94
C ASP A 85 -8.88 -14.53 -5.67
N ILE A 86 -9.14 -13.96 -4.49
CA ILE A 86 -9.32 -14.74 -3.24
C ILE A 86 -10.66 -15.48 -3.23
N GLU A 87 -11.75 -14.90 -3.77
CA GLU A 87 -13.00 -15.64 -3.98
C GLU A 87 -12.86 -16.72 -5.06
N ARG A 88 -12.15 -16.44 -6.16
CA ARG A 88 -11.94 -17.40 -7.23
C ARG A 88 -11.06 -18.58 -6.80
N GLU A 89 -10.02 -18.34 -6.00
CA GLU A 89 -9.23 -19.42 -5.38
C GLU A 89 -10.04 -20.23 -4.35
N ARG A 90 -10.99 -19.59 -3.63
CA ARG A 90 -11.90 -20.29 -2.71
C ARG A 90 -12.98 -21.10 -3.44
N GLU A 91 -13.49 -20.63 -4.57
CA GLU A 91 -14.43 -21.39 -5.41
C GLU A 91 -13.75 -22.58 -6.09
N ASP A 92 -12.51 -22.43 -6.58
CA ASP A 92 -11.77 -23.53 -7.20
C ASP A 92 -11.34 -24.62 -6.19
N GLN A 93 -11.10 -24.27 -4.91
CA GLN A 93 -10.74 -25.26 -3.88
C GLN A 93 -11.91 -26.13 -3.40
N PHE A 94 -13.16 -25.68 -3.56
CA PHE A 94 -14.35 -26.46 -3.20
C PHE A 94 -14.95 -27.23 -4.40
N GLY A 95 -14.52 -26.97 -5.63
CA GLY A 95 -14.98 -27.67 -6.84
C GLY A 95 -14.33 -29.05 -7.09
N HIS A 96 -13.15 -29.31 -6.54
CA HIS A 96 -12.41 -30.55 -6.76
C HIS A 96 -12.54 -31.57 -5.61
N ARG A 97 -13.78 -31.89 -5.23
CA ARG A 97 -14.02 -33.06 -4.38
C ARG A 97 -15.29 -33.82 -4.71
N THR A 98 -15.50 -34.15 -5.99
CA THR A 98 -16.33 -35.32 -6.32
C THR A 98 -15.88 -35.96 -7.63
N VAL A 99 -15.02 -36.97 -7.51
CA VAL A 99 -15.05 -38.11 -8.44
C VAL A 99 -14.91 -39.34 -7.56
N ALA A 100 -16.06 -39.93 -7.25
CA ALA A 100 -16.18 -41.31 -6.78
C ALA A 100 -16.45 -42.19 -8.01
#